data_AF-A0AAE3SNC5-F1
#
_entry.id   AF-A0AAE3SNC5-F1
#
_cell.length_a   1.000
_cell.length_b   1.000
_cell.length_c   1.000
_cell.angle_alpha   90.00
_cell.angle_beta   90.00
_cell.angle_gamma   90.00
#
_symmetry.space_group_name_H-M   'P 1'
#
loop_
_entity.id
_entity.type
_entity.pdbx_description
1 polymer ?
#
loop_
_entity_poly.entity_id
_entity_poly.type
_entity_poly.pdbx_seq_one_letter_code
_entity_poly.pdbx_strand_id
1 'polypeptide(L)'
;MKHVPLFICVFLFGISVSAQAYPVLTEDHEIKFNIGLFLATTTVEMSYEYYLSEDTSIGGTVYFDNDGDDYNGDFGLGANFRAYFGYQPRSGFFAEAFGLYYTAERELESGGLRLTEDYNSIALGLGLGNKWVTRSQRFSLEIFGGFGRNINPEEFQDSFVYRGGLSVGFRF
;
A
#
# COMPACT_ATOMS: atom_id res chain seq x y z
N MET A 1 12.17 38.15 -38.56
CA MET A 1 12.54 37.45 -37.30
C MET A 1 11.49 37.83 -36.27
N LYS A 2 10.64 36.99 -35.67
CA LYS A 2 10.39 35.54 -35.67
C LYS A 2 8.87 35.40 -35.48
N HIS A 3 8.21 34.53 -36.26
CA HIS A 3 6.83 34.14 -35.99
C HIS A 3 6.84 33.20 -34.77
N VAL A 4 6.07 33.53 -33.73
CA VAL A 4 5.83 32.64 -32.60
C VAL A 4 4.53 31.90 -32.90
N PRO A 5 4.53 30.57 -33.13
CA PRO A 5 3.29 29.85 -33.34
C PRO A 5 2.59 29.59 -32.00
N LEU A 6 1.35 30.06 -31.96
CA LEU A 6 0.29 29.75 -31.00
C LEU A 6 0.13 28.23 -30.84
N PHE A 7 0.54 27.67 -29.71
CA PHE A 7 0.25 26.28 -29.34
C PHE A 7 -0.59 26.27 -28.05
N ILE A 8 -1.89 26.51 -28.21
CA ILE A 8 -2.89 26.20 -27.18
C ILE A 8 -3.73 25.07 -27.76
N CYS A 9 -3.24 23.83 -27.59
CA CYS A 9 -4.04 22.64 -27.79
C CYS A 9 -5.02 22.53 -26.62
N VAL A 10 -6.22 23.07 -26.81
CA VAL A 10 -7.38 22.78 -25.96
C VAL A 10 -7.72 21.30 -26.11
N PHE A 11 -7.32 20.49 -25.12
CA PHE A 11 -7.79 19.11 -24.97
C PHE A 11 -9.20 19.15 -24.38
N LEU A 12 -10.22 19.18 -25.24
CA LEU A 12 -11.61 18.94 -24.84
C LEU A 12 -11.80 17.42 -24.69
N PHE A 13 -11.50 16.89 -23.51
CA PHE A 13 -11.99 15.57 -23.11
C PHE A 13 -13.47 15.70 -22.72
N GLY A 14 -14.36 15.42 -23.68
CA GLY A 14 -15.76 15.13 -23.37
C GLY A 14 -15.85 13.77 -22.69
N ILE A 15 -15.95 13.74 -21.37
CA ILE A 15 -16.19 12.49 -20.63
C ILE A 15 -17.69 12.20 -20.71
N SER A 16 -18.10 11.39 -21.69
CA SER A 16 -19.43 10.80 -21.68
C SER A 16 -19.49 9.77 -20.55
N VAL A 17 -20.12 10.14 -19.43
CA VAL A 17 -20.38 9.23 -18.32
C VAL A 17 -21.49 8.26 -18.75
N SER A 18 -21.10 7.05 -19.13
CA SER A 18 -22.04 5.94 -19.22
C SER A 18 -22.19 5.33 -17.82
N ALA A 19 -23.38 5.45 -17.23
CA ALA A 19 -23.73 4.69 -16.04
C ALA A 19 -23.94 3.22 -16.46
N GLN A 20 -22.90 2.39 -16.29
CA GLN A 20 -23.03 0.94 -16.41
C GLN A 20 -23.35 0.37 -15.03
N ALA A 21 -24.35 -0.50 -14.96
CA ALA A 21 -24.63 -1.26 -13.75
C ALA A 21 -23.42 -2.14 -13.40
N TYR A 22 -22.97 -2.07 -12.15
CA TYR A 22 -21.91 -2.95 -11.65
C TYR A 22 -22.45 -4.37 -11.48
N PRO A 23 -21.62 -5.40 -11.74
CA PRO A 23 -22.00 -6.77 -11.45
C PRO A 23 -22.27 -6.94 -9.95
N VAL A 24 -23.07 -7.94 -9.60
CA VAL A 24 -23.34 -8.29 -8.20
C VAL A 24 -22.00 -8.60 -7.52
N LEU A 25 -21.78 -7.97 -6.37
CA LEU A 25 -20.61 -8.20 -5.53
C LEU A 25 -20.80 -9.54 -4.81
N THR A 26 -20.02 -10.55 -5.18
CA THR A 26 -20.10 -11.89 -4.58
C THR A 26 -18.84 -12.28 -3.83
N GLU A 27 -17.71 -11.65 -4.18
CA GLU A 27 -16.38 -11.94 -3.64
C GLU A 27 -16.05 -10.94 -2.53
N ASP A 28 -16.16 -11.39 -1.28
CA ASP A 28 -15.88 -10.58 -0.08
C ASP A 28 -14.41 -10.68 0.35
N HIS A 29 -13.64 -11.57 -0.27
CA HIS A 29 -12.25 -11.85 0.08
C HIS A 29 -11.31 -11.44 -1.05
N GLU A 30 -10.16 -10.86 -0.71
CA GLU A 30 -9.11 -10.55 -1.67
C GLU A 30 -7.73 -10.82 -1.09
N ILE A 31 -6.88 -11.48 -1.86
CA ILE A 31 -5.44 -11.58 -1.58
C ILE A 31 -4.69 -10.68 -2.57
N LYS A 32 -3.69 -9.96 -2.07
CA LYS A 32 -2.89 -9.01 -2.83
C LYS A 32 -1.40 -9.30 -2.68
N PHE A 33 -0.66 -9.02 -3.73
CA PHE A 33 0.79 -9.12 -3.74
C PHE A 33 1.39 -7.81 -4.25
N ASN A 34 2.30 -7.21 -3.47
CA ASN A 34 2.94 -5.94 -3.82
C ASN A 34 4.12 -6.17 -4.77
N ILE A 35 3.79 -6.33 -6.05
CA ILE A 35 4.78 -6.53 -7.12
C ILE A 35 5.71 -5.33 -7.24
N GLY A 36 5.21 -4.11 -7.05
CA GLY A 36 6.01 -2.90 -7.14
C GLY A 36 7.15 -2.88 -6.13
N LEU A 37 6.84 -3.24 -4.88
CA LEU A 37 7.85 -3.33 -3.82
C LEU A 37 8.83 -4.47 -4.10
N PHE A 38 8.34 -5.67 -4.44
CA PHE A 38 9.20 -6.80 -4.78
C PHE A 38 10.19 -6.50 -5.90
N LEU A 39 9.78 -5.77 -6.94
CA LEU A 39 10.68 -5.38 -8.03
C LEU A 39 11.69 -4.30 -7.64
N ALA A 40 11.38 -3.48 -6.63
CA ALA A 40 12.23 -2.37 -6.22
C ALA A 40 13.28 -2.79 -5.17
N THR A 41 12.88 -3.60 -4.19
CA THR A 41 13.67 -3.91 -2.99
C THR A 41 13.84 -5.42 -2.75
N THR A 42 13.21 -6.28 -3.57
CA THR A 42 13.13 -7.74 -3.34
C THR A 42 12.31 -8.18 -2.12
N THR A 43 11.73 -7.23 -1.36
CA THR A 43 10.81 -7.51 -0.26
C THR A 43 9.55 -8.21 -0.77
N VAL A 44 9.17 -9.30 -0.12
CA VAL A 44 7.94 -10.06 -0.42
C VAL A 44 6.85 -9.55 0.51
N GLU A 45 5.91 -8.75 -0.01
CA GLU A 45 4.73 -8.28 0.75
C GLU A 45 3.44 -8.89 0.20
N MET A 46 2.68 -9.51 1.11
CA MET A 46 1.36 -10.09 0.83
C MET A 46 0.31 -9.46 1.76
N SER A 47 -0.85 -9.14 1.21
CA SER A 47 -1.97 -8.61 1.98
C SER A 47 -3.23 -9.42 1.76
N TYR A 48 -4.07 -9.47 2.78
CA TYR A 48 -5.42 -9.99 2.71
C TYR A 48 -6.41 -8.89 3.08
N GLU A 49 -7.53 -8.82 2.38
CA GLU A 49 -8.57 -7.83 2.58
C GLU A 49 -9.95 -8.49 2.57
N TYR A 50 -10.78 -8.13 3.55
CA TYR A 50 -12.15 -8.56 3.70
C TYR A 50 -13.09 -7.36 3.61
N TYR A 51 -14.05 -7.42 2.68
CA TYR A 51 -15.01 -6.36 2.46
C TYR A 51 -16.18 -6.46 3.43
N LEU A 52 -16.30 -5.47 4.31
CA LEU A 52 -17.40 -5.36 5.27
C LEU A 52 -18.66 -4.80 4.61
N SER A 53 -18.48 -3.95 3.60
CA SER A 53 -19.55 -3.33 2.83
C SER A 53 -19.06 -2.97 1.42
N GLU A 54 -19.82 -2.16 0.69
CA GLU A 54 -19.40 -1.60 -0.59
C GLU A 54 -18.31 -0.53 -0.42
N ASP A 55 -18.26 0.13 0.75
CA ASP A 55 -17.44 1.31 0.99
C ASP A 55 -16.37 1.08 2.06
N THR A 56 -16.34 -0.08 2.73
CA THR A 56 -15.41 -0.35 3.83
C THR A 56 -14.84 -1.76 3.82
N SER A 57 -13.60 -1.89 4.27
CA SER A 57 -12.91 -3.17 4.43
C SER A 57 -11.96 -3.17 5.62
N ILE A 58 -11.60 -4.38 6.05
CA ILE A 58 -10.54 -4.64 7.01
C ILE A 58 -9.55 -5.62 6.42
N GLY A 59 -8.28 -5.51 6.74
CA GLY A 59 -7.26 -6.38 6.18
C GLY A 59 -6.03 -6.52 7.06
N GLY A 60 -5.15 -7.40 6.59
CA GLY A 60 -3.85 -7.67 7.17
C GLY A 60 -2.78 -7.67 6.09
N THR A 61 -1.57 -7.33 6.45
CA THR A 61 -0.39 -7.40 5.58
C THR A 61 0.73 -8.10 6.30
N VAL A 62 1.50 -8.89 5.59
CA VAL A 62 2.75 -9.46 6.07
C VAL A 62 3.83 -9.21 5.04
N TYR A 63 5.02 -8.84 5.47
CA TYR A 63 6.18 -8.74 4.60
C TYR A 63 7.40 -9.39 5.22
N PHE A 64 8.28 -9.84 4.33
CA PHE A 64 9.59 -10.37 4.64
C PHE A 64 10.61 -9.70 3.71
N ASP A 65 11.66 -9.15 4.30
CA ASP A 65 12.85 -8.68 3.61
C ASP A 65 14.05 -9.53 4.02
N ASN A 66 14.99 -9.68 3.09
CA ASN A 66 16.27 -10.34 3.35
C ASN A 66 17.40 -9.30 3.52
N ASP A 67 17.10 -8.01 3.36
CA ASP A 67 18.00 -6.89 3.61
C ASP A 67 17.27 -5.79 4.41
N GLY A 68 17.30 -5.89 5.75
CA GLY A 68 16.55 -5.01 6.65
C GLY A 68 16.90 -3.52 6.61
N ASP A 69 18.00 -3.16 5.94
CA ASP A 69 18.43 -1.77 5.74
C ASP A 69 17.57 -1.04 4.67
N ASP A 70 16.95 -1.76 3.73
CA ASP A 70 16.27 -1.18 2.57
C ASP A 70 14.77 -0.90 2.79
N TYR A 71 14.12 -1.58 3.74
CA TYR A 71 12.68 -1.47 3.97
C TYR A 71 12.26 -1.81 5.40
N ASN A 72 11.76 -0.84 6.19
CA ASN A 72 11.10 -0.99 7.51
C ASN A 72 11.41 -2.29 8.33
N GLY A 73 12.65 -2.76 8.37
CA GLY A 73 13.04 -4.04 8.99
C GLY A 73 12.78 -5.32 8.18
N ASP A 74 13.36 -6.42 8.65
CA ASP A 74 13.35 -7.73 8.01
C ASP A 74 11.97 -8.40 7.98
N PHE A 75 11.11 -8.09 8.94
CA PHE A 75 9.77 -8.67 9.03
C PHE A 75 8.75 -7.67 9.53
N GLY A 76 7.53 -7.71 8.96
CA GLY A 76 6.43 -6.94 9.49
C GLY A 76 5.05 -7.57 9.31
N LEU A 77 4.18 -7.26 10.26
CA LEU A 77 2.78 -7.61 10.29
C LEU A 77 1.95 -6.33 10.48
N GLY A 78 1.10 -6.03 9.51
CA GLY A 78 0.21 -4.88 9.54
C GLY A 78 -1.26 -5.27 9.62
N ALA A 79 -2.05 -4.44 10.28
CA ALA A 79 -3.50 -4.46 10.20
C ALA A 79 -3.98 -3.14 9.59
N ASN A 80 -5.02 -3.17 8.78
CA ASN A 80 -5.57 -1.97 8.17
C ASN A 80 -7.09 -1.96 8.11
N PHE A 81 -7.63 -0.75 8.15
CA PHE A 81 -9.03 -0.45 7.87
C PHE A 81 -9.08 0.55 6.71
N ARG A 82 -9.95 0.30 5.72
CA ARG A 82 -10.06 1.17 4.55
C ARG A 82 -11.48 1.65 4.34
N ALA A 83 -11.58 2.88 3.88
CA ALA A 83 -12.80 3.49 3.38
C ALA A 83 -12.62 3.84 1.91
N TYR A 84 -13.50 3.34 1.06
CA TYR A 84 -13.55 3.57 -0.38
C TYR A 84 -14.48 4.74 -0.69
N PHE A 85 -14.06 5.57 -1.64
CA PHE A 85 -14.80 6.74 -2.09
C PHE A 85 -15.04 6.65 -3.59
N GLY A 86 -16.29 6.89 -3.99
CA GLY A 86 -16.71 6.92 -5.38
C GLY A 86 -18.00 6.14 -5.59
N TYR A 87 -18.37 5.99 -6.85
CA TYR A 87 -19.57 5.24 -7.25
C TYR A 87 -19.26 3.77 -7.54
N GLN A 88 -17.98 3.39 -7.56
CA GLN A 88 -17.54 2.03 -7.81
C GLN A 88 -17.43 1.29 -6.48
N PRO A 89 -18.29 0.31 -6.20
CA PRO A 89 -18.20 -0.41 -4.94
C PRO A 89 -16.88 -1.18 -4.86
N ARG A 90 -16.26 -1.20 -3.67
CA ARG A 90 -15.02 -1.93 -3.36
C ARG A 90 -13.84 -1.55 -4.27
N SER A 91 -13.85 -0.37 -4.86
CA SER A 91 -12.89 0.07 -5.87
C SER A 91 -12.82 1.60 -5.90
N GLY A 92 -11.82 2.15 -6.58
CA GLY A 92 -11.63 3.58 -6.71
C GLY A 92 -10.68 4.15 -5.67
N PHE A 93 -10.87 5.43 -5.33
CA PHE A 93 -10.03 6.10 -4.35
C PHE A 93 -10.33 5.57 -2.96
N PHE A 94 -9.32 5.37 -2.13
CA PHE A 94 -9.52 4.97 -0.75
C PHE A 94 -8.59 5.73 0.20
N ALA A 95 -9.05 5.85 1.45
CA ALA A 95 -8.21 6.20 2.59
C ALA A 95 -8.02 4.96 3.47
N GLU A 96 -6.85 4.83 4.06
CA GLU A 96 -6.45 3.71 4.92
C GLU A 96 -5.99 4.27 6.28
N ALA A 97 -6.43 3.63 7.35
CA ALA A 97 -5.74 3.69 8.64
C ALA A 97 -5.05 2.34 8.87
N PHE A 98 -3.78 2.35 9.23
CA PHE A 98 -3.01 1.13 9.42
C PHE A 98 -2.21 1.16 10.71
N GLY A 99 -2.03 -0.02 11.29
CA GLY A 99 -1.00 -0.30 12.27
C GLY A 99 0.00 -1.29 11.70
N LEU A 100 1.26 -1.12 12.04
CA LEU A 100 2.35 -1.99 11.61
C LEU A 100 3.18 -2.36 12.82
N TYR A 101 3.31 -3.66 13.06
CA TYR A 101 4.34 -4.23 13.91
C TYR A 101 5.47 -4.70 13.00
N TYR A 102 6.71 -4.36 13.32
CA TYR A 102 7.87 -4.82 12.55
C TYR A 102 9.06 -5.12 13.45
N THR A 103 9.93 -6.00 12.96
CA THR A 103 11.20 -6.39 13.58
C THR A 103 12.32 -6.04 12.62
N ALA A 104 13.42 -5.55 13.16
CA ALA A 104 14.59 -5.18 12.40
C ALA A 104 15.85 -5.55 13.19
N GLU A 105 16.89 -5.93 12.46
CA GLU A 105 18.21 -6.17 13.02
C GLU A 105 19.07 -4.90 12.96
N ARG A 106 19.88 -4.66 13.99
CA ARG A 106 20.91 -3.63 13.98
C ARG A 106 22.28 -4.25 14.11
N GLU A 107 23.16 -3.99 13.14
CA GLU A 107 24.58 -4.29 13.28
C GLU A 107 25.31 -3.17 14.04
N LEU A 108 25.89 -3.52 15.18
CA LEU A 108 26.80 -2.66 15.94
C LEU A 108 28.23 -3.14 15.73
N GLU A 109 29.07 -2.29 15.14
CA GLU A 109 30.51 -2.54 15.02
C GLU A 109 31.24 -1.90 16.21
N SER A 110 31.74 -2.73 17.13
CA SER A 110 32.51 -2.27 18.29
C SER A 110 33.80 -3.07 18.41
N GLY A 111 34.94 -2.41 18.18
CA GLY A 111 36.26 -3.00 18.40
C GLY A 111 36.59 -4.24 17.54
N GLY A 112 35.99 -4.38 16.36
CA GLY A 112 36.21 -5.52 15.44
C GLY A 112 35.32 -6.74 15.69
N LEU A 113 34.35 -6.65 16.60
CA LEU A 113 33.27 -7.62 16.78
C LEU A 113 31.97 -7.05 16.18
N ARG A 114 31.29 -7.86 15.36
CA ARG A 114 29.92 -7.58 14.89
C ARG A 114 28.95 -8.13 15.94
N LEU A 115 28.15 -7.26 16.53
CA LEU A 115 27.01 -7.61 17.38
C LEU A 115 25.73 -7.29 16.61
N THR A 116 24.83 -8.27 16.51
CA THR A 116 23.49 -8.09 15.94
C THR A 116 22.51 -7.97 17.10
N GLU A 117 21.77 -6.87 17.16
CA GLU A 117 20.68 -6.66 18.13
C GLU A 117 19.33 -6.58 17.41
N ASP A 118 18.41 -7.47 17.78
CA ASP A 118 17.04 -7.48 17.25
C ASP A 118 16.18 -6.49 18.03
N TYR A 119 15.46 -5.62 17.33
CA TYR A 119 14.47 -4.74 17.94
C TYR A 119 13.11 -4.85 17.26
N ASN A 120 12.05 -4.62 18.03
CA ASN A 120 10.69 -4.64 17.54
C ASN A 120 9.96 -3.33 17.85
N SER A 121 9.16 -2.86 16.89
CA SER A 121 8.43 -1.61 17.01
C SER A 121 7.01 -1.69 16.50
N ILE A 122 6.18 -0.76 16.98
CA ILE A 122 4.79 -0.60 16.57
C ILE A 122 4.62 0.83 16.04
N ALA A 123 4.11 0.91 14.81
CA ALA A 123 3.74 2.15 14.14
C ALA A 123 2.23 2.21 13.88
N LEU A 124 1.70 3.44 13.88
CA LEU A 124 0.36 3.74 13.37
C LEU A 124 0.47 4.79 12.28
N GLY A 125 -0.36 4.68 11.26
CA GLY A 125 -0.31 5.60 10.14
C GLY A 125 -1.60 5.71 9.36
N LEU A 126 -1.56 6.65 8.43
CA LEU A 126 -2.63 6.91 7.47
C LEU A 126 -2.06 6.75 6.06
N GLY A 127 -2.88 6.22 5.17
CA GLY A 127 -2.54 6.01 3.78
C GLY A 127 -3.70 6.38 2.87
N LEU A 128 -3.40 6.44 1.58
CA LEU A 128 -4.37 6.64 0.54
C LEU A 128 -3.90 5.95 -0.74
N GLY A 129 -4.85 5.62 -1.60
CA GLY A 129 -4.55 4.95 -2.84
C GLY A 129 -5.71 4.95 -3.81
N ASN A 130 -5.46 4.34 -4.96
CA ASN A 130 -6.50 4.08 -5.94
C ASN A 130 -6.46 2.62 -6.36
N LYS A 131 -7.63 2.00 -6.40
CA LYS A 131 -7.83 0.60 -6.75
C LYS A 131 -8.66 0.51 -8.01
N TRP A 132 -8.18 -0.23 -8.99
CA TRP A 132 -8.89 -0.56 -10.22
C TRP A 132 -9.21 -2.04 -10.23
N VAL A 133 -10.42 -2.37 -10.68
CA VAL A 133 -10.90 -3.75 -10.71
C VAL A 133 -11.38 -4.07 -12.11
N THR A 134 -11.08 -5.28 -12.55
CA THR A 134 -11.59 -5.82 -13.81
C THR A 134 -13.12 -5.91 -13.81
N ARG A 135 -13.73 -5.95 -15.00
CA ARG A 135 -15.20 -6.07 -15.14
C ARG A 135 -15.77 -7.31 -14.43
N SER A 136 -15.00 -8.39 -14.39
CA SER A 136 -15.35 -9.64 -13.69
C SER A 136 -15.21 -9.57 -12.18
N GLN A 137 -14.74 -8.45 -11.60
CA GLN A 137 -14.43 -8.28 -10.18
C GLN A 137 -13.31 -9.17 -9.61
N ARG A 138 -12.86 -10.21 -10.32
CA ARG A 138 -11.84 -11.16 -9.84
C ARG A 138 -10.42 -10.63 -9.70
N PHE A 139 -10.02 -9.68 -10.55
CA PHE A 139 -8.66 -9.14 -10.54
C PHE A 139 -8.67 -7.66 -10.22
N SER A 140 -7.75 -7.24 -9.36
CA SER A 140 -7.52 -5.85 -8.98
C SER A 140 -6.07 -5.41 -9.24
N LEU A 141 -5.90 -4.12 -9.46
CA LEU A 141 -4.62 -3.42 -9.48
C LEU A 141 -4.75 -2.23 -8.54
N GLU A 142 -3.76 -2.01 -7.69
CA GLU A 142 -3.80 -0.97 -6.67
C GLU A 142 -2.47 -0.22 -6.63
N ILE A 143 -2.53 1.10 -6.58
CA ILE A 143 -1.38 1.94 -6.22
C ILE A 143 -1.72 2.67 -4.92
N PHE A 144 -0.79 2.66 -3.97
CA PHE A 144 -1.02 3.30 -2.67
C PHE A 144 0.26 3.87 -2.08
N GLY A 145 0.08 4.81 -1.17
CA GLY A 145 1.13 5.39 -0.35
C GLY A 145 0.59 5.78 1.03
N GLY A 146 1.42 5.70 2.05
CA GLY A 146 1.06 6.00 3.42
C GLY A 146 2.25 6.42 4.25
N PHE A 147 1.95 7.16 5.31
CA PHE A 147 2.92 7.64 6.27
C PHE A 147 2.39 7.35 7.68
N GLY A 148 3.30 6.98 8.57
CA GLY A 148 3.00 6.63 9.95
C GLY A 148 4.08 7.07 10.89
N ARG A 149 3.83 6.85 12.19
CA ARG A 149 4.73 7.19 13.27
C ARG A 149 4.81 6.03 14.26
N ASN A 150 6.01 5.77 14.75
CA ASN A 150 6.24 4.81 15.84
C ASN A 150 5.61 5.31 17.14
N ILE A 151 4.87 4.44 17.84
CA ILE A 151 4.23 4.77 19.13
C ILE A 151 5.25 4.74 20.26
N ASN A 152 6.25 3.85 20.18
CA ASN A 152 7.29 3.68 21.18
C ASN A 152 8.67 3.60 20.51
N PRO A 153 9.14 4.66 19.85
CA PRO A 153 10.45 4.65 19.22
C PRO A 153 11.56 4.61 20.28
N GLU A 154 12.51 3.71 20.13
CA GLU A 154 13.78 3.80 20.87
C GLU A 154 14.62 4.98 20.35
N GLU A 155 15.58 5.47 21.14
CA GLU A 155 16.34 6.71 20.84
C GLU A 155 17.06 6.71 19.49
N PHE A 156 17.29 5.54 18.90
CA PHE A 156 17.96 5.33 17.62
C PHE A 156 17.02 5.02 16.46
N GLN A 157 15.70 4.94 16.69
CA GLN A 157 14.74 4.58 15.65
C GLN A 157 14.25 5.81 14.88
N ASP A 158 14.05 5.64 13.59
CA ASP A 158 13.33 6.64 12.80
C ASP A 158 11.91 6.79 13.35
N SER A 159 11.53 8.05 13.58
CA SER A 159 10.21 8.34 14.16
C SER A 159 9.07 8.04 13.18
N PHE A 160 9.37 7.99 11.88
CA PHE A 160 8.40 7.88 10.80
C PHE A 160 8.55 6.56 10.04
N VAL A 161 7.41 6.03 9.60
CA VAL A 161 7.32 4.81 8.79
C VAL A 161 6.60 5.16 7.50
N TYR A 162 7.08 4.64 6.38
CA TYR A 162 6.45 4.84 5.07
C TYR A 162 5.97 3.50 4.52
N ARG A 163 4.83 3.52 3.84
CA ARG A 163 4.33 2.36 3.10
C ARG A 163 3.95 2.81 1.70
N GLY A 164 4.20 1.97 0.72
CA GLY A 164 3.78 2.25 -0.64
C GLY A 164 4.04 1.08 -1.56
N GLY A 165 3.34 1.08 -2.68
CA GLY A 165 3.58 0.06 -3.69
C GLY A 165 2.53 -0.01 -4.77
N LEU A 166 2.77 -0.97 -5.66
CA LEU A 166 1.90 -1.36 -6.75
C LEU A 166 1.52 -2.82 -6.52
N SER A 167 0.26 -3.07 -6.19
CA SER A 167 -0.23 -4.39 -5.84
C SER A 167 -1.17 -4.95 -6.89
N VAL A 168 -1.08 -6.26 -7.13
CA VAL A 168 -2.06 -7.02 -7.91
C VAL A 168 -2.83 -7.91 -6.95
N GLY A 169 -4.16 -7.93 -7.08
CA GLY A 169 -5.03 -8.72 -6.22
C GLY A 169 -5.95 -9.67 -6.96
N PHE A 170 -6.38 -10.69 -6.22
CA PHE A 170 -7.31 -11.72 -6.66
C PHE A 170 -8.46 -11.86 -5.66
N ARG A 171 -9.70 -11.71 -6.14
CA ARG A 171 -10.94 -11.81 -5.35
C ARG A 171 -11.59 -13.18 -5.50
N PHE A 172 -12.13 -13.70 -4.40
CA PHE A 172 -12.82 -14.99 -4.33
C PHE A 172 -13.93 -15.02 -3.29
#